data_AF-A0A6L3C9I0-F1
#
_entry.id   AF-A0A6L3C9I0-F1
#
_cell.length_a   1.000
_cell.length_b   1.000
_cell.length_c   1.000
_cell.angle_alpha   90.00
_cell.angle_beta   90.00
_cell.angle_gamma   90.00
#
_symmetry.space_group_name_H-M   'P 1'
#
loop_
_entity.id
_entity.type
_entity.pdbx_description
1 polymer ?
#
loop_
_entity_poly.entity_id
_entity_poly.type
_entity_poly.pdbx_seq_one_letter_code
_entity_poly.pdbx_strand_id
1 'polypeptide(L)' 'MATRSVEVVYRGIFQRTMARNIVRNIVFAARKDGKIGTAFGRYSDSPERNGIPAKQFAVVADTA' A
#
# COMPACT_ATOMS: atom_id res chain seq x y z
N MET A 1 -7.50 -12.59 16.59
CA MET A 1 -7.49 -11.22 16.01
C MET A 1 -6.14 -11.02 15.36
N ALA A 2 -6.06 -11.05 14.04
CA ALA A 2 -4.79 -10.86 13.33
C ALA A 2 -4.78 -9.50 12.63
N THR A 3 -3.70 -8.75 12.86
CA THR A 3 -3.38 -7.54 12.09
C THR A 3 -2.17 -7.84 11.23
N ARG A 4 -2.28 -7.65 9.92
CA ARG A 4 -1.20 -7.87 8.96
C ARG A 4 -0.83 -6.56 8.28
N SER A 5 0.46 -6.26 8.24
CA SER A 5 1.01 -5.18 7.42
C SER A 5 1.66 -5.77 6.17
N VAL A 6 1.39 -5.15 5.03
CA VAL A 6 2.02 -5.46 3.74
C VAL A 6 2.79 -4.23 3.31
N GLU A 7 4.09 -4.38 3.17
CA GLU A 7 4.98 -3.36 2.60
C GLU A 7 5.17 -3.63 1.11
N VAL A 8 4.90 -2.62 0.28
CA VAL A 8 5.13 -2.66 -1.16
C VAL A 8 6.23 -1.69 -1.50
N VAL A 9 7.39 -2.23 -1.88
CA VAL A 9 8.52 -1.47 -2.44
C VAL A 9 8.53 -1.69 -3.95
N TYR A 10 8.14 -0.67 -4.70
CA TYR A 10 8.07 -0.73 -6.16
C TYR A 10 9.09 0.22 -6.78
N ARG A 11 9.88 -0.30 -7.72
CA ARG A 11 10.85 0.48 -8.50
C ARG A 11 10.51 0.34 -9.98
N GLY A 12 10.23 1.45 -10.66
CA GLY A 12 9.89 1.44 -12.07
C GLY A 12 9.33 2.77 -12.56
N ILE A 13 8.84 2.78 -13.80
CA ILE A 13 8.13 3.93 -14.38
C ILE A 13 6.76 4.02 -13.69
N PHE A 14 6.34 5.23 -13.30
CA PHE A 14 5.10 5.47 -12.53
C PHE A 14 5.05 4.80 -11.14
N GLN A 15 6.20 4.71 -10.48
CA GLN A 15 6.35 4.04 -9.19
C GLN A 15 5.30 4.41 -8.13
N ARG A 16 4.99 5.71 -7.99
CA ARG A 16 4.03 6.21 -7.00
C ARG A 16 2.63 5.70 -7.30
N THR A 17 2.20 5.81 -8.56
CA THR A 17 0.86 5.41 -9.00
C THR A 17 0.70 3.90 -8.87
N MET A 18 1.67 3.13 -9.34
CA MET A 18 1.60 1.67 -9.29
C MET A 18 1.64 1.14 -7.85
N ALA A 19 2.58 1.61 -7.03
CA ALA A 19 2.67 1.21 -5.61
C ALA A 19 1.37 1.54 -4.86
N ARG A 20 0.80 2.74 -5.08
CA ARG A 20 -0.47 3.16 -4.46
C ARG A 20 -1.63 2.27 -4.90
N ASN A 21 -1.71 1.92 -6.18
CA ASN A 21 -2.79 1.07 -6.68
C ASN A 21 -2.71 -0.35 -6.12
N ILE A 22 -1.51 -0.91 -5.98
CA ILE A 22 -1.31 -2.23 -5.37
C ILE A 22 -1.83 -2.24 -3.93
N VAL A 23 -1.37 -1.32 -3.07
CA VAL A 23 -1.80 -1.30 -1.66
C VAL A 23 -3.30 -1.02 -1.50
N ARG A 24 -3.90 -0.21 -2.36
CA ARG A 24 -5.36 0.03 -2.36
C ARG A 24 -6.13 -1.22 -2.76
N ASN A 25 -5.69 -1.95 -3.77
CA ASN A 25 -6.34 -3.18 -4.19
C ASN A 25 -6.28 -4.26 -3.10
N ILE A 26 -5.19 -4.35 -2.34
CA ILE A 26 -5.11 -5.24 -1.16
C ILE A 26 -6.19 -4.88 -0.14
N VAL A 27 -6.36 -3.59 0.19
CA VAL A 27 -7.39 -3.13 1.12
C VAL A 27 -8.80 -3.34 0.56
N PHE A 28 -9.01 -3.15 -0.74
CA PHE A 28 -10.31 -3.40 -1.37
C PHE A 28 -10.67 -4.89 -1.37
N ALA A 29 -9.70 -5.77 -1.63
CA ALA A 29 -9.90 -7.21 -1.50
C ALA A 29 -10.24 -7.59 -0.06
N ALA A 30 -9.52 -7.04 0.93
CA ALA A 30 -9.81 -7.27 2.33
C ALA A 30 -11.21 -6.77 2.74
N ARG A 31 -11.62 -5.58 2.28
CA ARG A 31 -12.97 -5.05 2.49
C ARG A 31 -14.05 -5.93 1.87
N LYS A 32 -13.80 -6.51 0.69
CA LYS A 32 -14.71 -7.47 0.05
C LYS A 32 -14.88 -8.74 0.87
N ASP A 33 -13.82 -9.15 1.58
CA ASP A 33 -13.81 -10.27 2.54
C ASP A 33 -14.44 -9.91 3.92
N GLY A 34 -15.01 -8.72 4.09
CA GLY A 34 -15.59 -8.27 5.36
C GLY A 34 -14.57 -7.81 6.41
N LYS A 35 -13.28 -7.76 6.05
CA LYS A 35 -12.20 -7.27 6.92
C LYS A 35 -12.09 -5.75 6.84
N ILE A 36 -11.37 -5.17 7.78
CA ILE A 36 -11.03 -3.74 7.74
C ILE A 36 -9.58 -3.54 7.28
N GLY A 37 -9.31 -2.37 6.72
CA GLY A 37 -7.94 -2.03 6.34
C GLY A 37 -7.77 -0.59 5.92
N THR A 38 -6.52 -0.16 5.90
CA THR A 38 -6.07 1.16 5.48
C THR A 38 -4.82 1.04 4.63
N ALA A 39 -4.62 1.99 3.71
CA ALA A 39 -3.43 2.07 2.88
C ALA A 39 -2.85 3.47 2.97
N PHE A 40 -1.53 3.56 3.17
CA PHE A 40 -0.83 4.83 3.29
C PHE A 40 0.59 4.72 2.74
N GLY A 41 1.14 5.85 2.31
CA GLY A 41 2.54 5.95 1.91
C GLY A 41 3.35 6.61 3.01
N ARG A 42 4.61 6.20 3.17
CA ARG A 42 5.62 7.03 3.86
C ARG A 42 6.66 7.44 2.85
N TYR A 43 6.73 8.73 2.52
CA TYR A 43 7.94 9.35 1.96
C TYR A 43 8.18 10.70 2.58
N SER A 44 9.44 10.90 2.97
CA SER A 44 10.10 12.17 3.13
C SER A 44 11.13 12.23 2.01
N ASP A 45 11.16 13.35 1.29
CA ASP A 45 11.99 13.65 0.13
C ASP A 45 11.58 13.05 -1.24
N SER A 46 11.03 13.93 -2.10
CA SER A 46 10.76 13.81 -3.55
C SER A 46 10.59 12.42 -4.19
N PRO A 47 9.51 11.68 -3.87
CA PRO A 47 9.19 10.38 -4.48
C PRO A 47 8.68 10.44 -5.94
N GLU A 48 8.65 11.62 -6.56
CA GLU A 48 8.07 11.83 -7.89
C GLU A 48 9.03 11.52 -9.05
N ARG A 49 10.30 11.22 -8.76
CA ARG A 49 11.31 10.92 -9.78
C ARG A 49 11.32 9.44 -10.16
N ASN A 50 10.97 9.12 -11.40
CA ASN A 50 11.10 7.76 -11.95
C ASN A 50 12.47 7.14 -11.62
N GLY A 51 12.44 5.92 -11.10
CA GLY A 51 13.63 5.15 -10.75
C GLY A 51 13.99 5.16 -9.26
N ILE A 52 13.38 6.04 -8.45
CA ILE A 52 13.47 6.03 -6.98
C ILE A 52 12.38 5.11 -6.43
N PRO A 53 12.69 4.09 -5.62
CA PRO A 53 11.65 3.20 -5.10
C PRO A 53 10.51 3.97 -4.41
N ALA A 54 9.26 3.63 -4.74
CA ALA A 54 8.09 4.01 -3.97
C ALA A 54 7.79 2.91 -2.96
N LYS A 55 7.57 3.31 -1.72
CA LYS A 55 7.21 2.49 -0.57
C LYS A 55 5.82 2.90 -0.07
N GLN A 56 4.92 1.94 -0.12
CA GLN A 56 3.54 2.09 0.32
C GLN A 56 3.21 0.93 1.25
N PHE A 57 2.25 1.14 2.12
CA PHE A 57 1.82 0.17 3.11
C PHE A 57 0.33 -0.08 2.99
N ALA A 58 -0.07 -1.34 3.16
CA ALA A 58 -1.43 -1.74 3.46
C ALA A 58 -1.45 -2.39 4.83
N VAL A 59 -2.40 -2.01 5.69
CA VAL A 59 -2.66 -2.67 6.96
C VAL A 59 -4.07 -3.23 6.89
N VAL A 60 -4.21 -4.51 7.22
CA VAL A 60 -5.47 -5.24 7.22
C VAL A 60 -5.67 -5.88 8.58
N ALA A 61 -6.88 -5.80 9.13
CA ALA A 61 -7.25 -6.45 10.37
C ALA A 61 -8.61 -7.16 10.21
N ASP A 62 -8.78 -8.27 10.92
CA ASP A 62 -10.03 -9.06 10.87
C ASP A 62 -11.22 -8.32 11.46
N THR A 63 -11.00 -7.43 12.45
CA THR A 63 -12.04 -6.68 13.16
C THR A 63 -11.57 -5.24 13.44
N ALA A 64 -12.55 -4.34 13.66
CA ALA A 64 -12.33 -2.92 13.96
C ALA A 64 -11.73 -2.64 15.34
#